data_AF-A0A497KHJ6-F1
#
_entry.id   AF-A0A497KHJ6-F1
#
_cell.length_a   1.000
_cell.length_b   1.000
_cell.length_c   1.000
_cell.angle_alpha   90.00
_cell.angle_beta   90.00
_cell.angle_gamma   90.00
#
_symmetry.space_group_name_H-M   'P 1'
#
loop_
_entity.id
_entity.type
_entity.pdbx_description
1 polymer ?
#
loop_
_entity_poly.entity_id
_entity_poly.type
_entity_poly.pdbx_seq_one_letter_code
_entity_poly.pdbx_strand_id
1 'polypeptide(L)' 'VDAVEITRNRYLDGVTVQSIEIGTEELRGSDGGMRNVSNMIIILEKKN' A
#
# COMPACT_ATOMS: atom_id res chain seq x y z
N VAL A 1 0.36 -1.79 5.84
CA VAL A 1 0.47 -0.68 6.83
C VAL A 1 1.69 -0.89 7.73
N ASP A 2 1.80 -1.98 8.47
CA ASP A 2 2.92 -2.23 9.41
C ASP A 2 4.32 -2.08 8.77
N ALA A 3 4.50 -2.58 7.53
CA ALA A 3 5.75 -2.43 6.81
C ALA A 3 6.15 -0.95 6.62
N VAL A 4 5.18 -0.06 6.37
CA VAL A 4 5.40 1.38 6.23
C VAL A 4 5.82 1.98 7.57
N GLU A 5 5.11 1.65 8.64
CA GLU A 5 5.41 2.16 9.98
C GLU A 5 6.78 1.71 10.47
N ILE A 6 7.11 0.43 10.29
CA ILE A 6 8.43 -0.09 10.63
C ILE A 6 9.52 0.59 9.80
N THR A 7 9.28 0.80 8.50
CA THR A 7 10.25 1.45 7.60
C THR A 7 10.56 2.87 8.06
N ARG A 8 9.55 3.71 8.26
CA ARG A 8 9.74 5.14 8.58
C ARG A 8 10.18 5.43 10.00
N ASN A 9 9.88 4.53 10.96
CA ASN A 9 10.19 4.75 12.38
C ASN A 9 11.49 4.05 12.82
N ARG A 10 11.92 2.97 12.14
CA ARG A 10 13.06 2.16 12.59
C ARG A 10 14.23 2.11 11.63
N TYR A 11 14.00 2.28 10.32
CA TYR A 11 15.03 2.03 9.31
C TYR A 11 15.40 3.27 8.48
N LEU A 12 14.42 4.09 8.11
CA LEU A 12 14.63 5.23 7.24
C LEU A 12 14.08 6.51 7.88
N ASP A 13 14.96 7.20 8.60
CA ASP A 13 14.65 8.50 9.18
C ASP A 13 14.36 9.54 8.07
N GLY A 14 13.40 10.42 8.36
CA GLY A 14 12.99 11.51 7.46
C GLY A 14 12.08 11.07 6.30
N VAL A 15 11.60 9.83 6.30
CA VAL A 15 10.59 9.37 5.33
C VAL A 15 9.17 9.72 5.82
N THR A 16 8.39 10.34 4.94
CA THR A 16 7.00 10.73 5.18
C THR A 16 6.04 9.96 4.28
N VAL A 17 4.82 9.75 4.77
CA VAL A 17 3.72 9.23 3.94
C VAL A 17 3.22 10.37 3.05
N GLN A 18 3.35 10.20 1.74
CA GLN A 18 2.89 11.17 0.75
C GLN A 18 1.39 11.00 0.48
N SER A 19 0.96 9.77 0.21
CA SER A 19 -0.44 9.44 -0.06
C SER A 19 -0.79 8.03 0.40
N ILE A 20 -2.08 7.83 0.67
CA ILE A 20 -2.70 6.53 0.90
C ILE A 20 -3.95 6.48 0.03
N GLU A 21 -4.02 5.47 -0.83
CA GLU A 21 -5.17 5.19 -1.68
C GLU A 21 -5.75 3.84 -1.30
N ILE A 22 -7.07 3.76 -1.19
CA ILE A 22 -7.80 2.54 -0.89
C ILE A 22 -8.84 2.34 -1.98
N GLY A 23 -8.92 1.13 -2.51
CA GLY A 23 -9.82 0.80 -3.60
C GLY A 23 -10.36 -0.62 -3.49
N THR A 24 -11.03 -1.02 -4.57
CA THR A 24 -11.39 -2.40 -4.83
C THR A 24 -10.98 -2.72 -6.27
N GLU A 25 -10.27 -3.83 -6.43
CA GLU A 25 -9.83 -4.36 -7.72
C GLU A 25 -10.63 -5.62 -8.06
N GLU A 26 -11.05 -5.75 -9.32
CA GLU A 26 -11.69 -6.96 -9.84
C GLU A 26 -10.64 -7.92 -10.39
N LEU A 27 -10.47 -9.06 -9.72
CA LEU A 27 -9.52 -10.09 -10.13
C LEU A 27 -10.25 -11.35 -10.61
N ARG A 28 -9.70 -11.98 -11.65
CA ARG A 28 -10.18 -13.28 -12.13
C ARG A 28 -9.63 -14.40 -11.23
N GLY A 29 -10.54 -15.13 -10.59
CA GLY A 29 -10.23 -16.33 -9.81
C GLY A 29 -9.79 -17.50 -10.70
N SER A 30 -9.17 -18.49 -10.08
CA SER A 30 -8.76 -19.74 -10.73
C SER A 30 -9.93 -20.59 -11.25
N ASP A 31 -11.13 -20.36 -10.72
CA ASP A 31 -12.41 -20.91 -11.17
C ASP A 31 -12.99 -20.14 -12.38
N GLY A 32 -12.32 -19.08 -12.83
CA GLY A 32 -12.77 -18.23 -13.94
C GLY A 32 -13.77 -17.14 -13.55
N GLY A 33 -14.20 -17.06 -12.29
CA GLY A 33 -15.10 -16.02 -11.79
C GLY A 33 -14.38 -14.70 -11.48
N MET A 34 -15.08 -13.57 -11.56
CA MET A 34 -14.56 -12.27 -11.12
C MET A 34 -14.79 -12.10 -9.62
N ARG A 35 -13.82 -11.55 -8.90
CA ARG A 35 -13.88 -11.31 -7.46
C ARG A 35 -13.39 -9.91 -7.13
N ASN A 36 -14.16 -9.21 -6.31
CA ASN A 36 -13.76 -7.93 -5.74
C ASN A 36 -12.78 -8.16 -4.58
N VAL A 37 -11.62 -7.51 -4.66
CA VAL A 37 -10.57 -7.58 -3.63
C VAL A 37 -10.21 -6.16 -3.22
N SER A 38 -10.24 -5.88 -1.91
CA SER A 38 -9.79 -4.58 -1.41
C SER A 38 -8.29 -4.39 -1.66
N ASN A 39 -7.91 -3.25 -2.21
CA ASN A 39 -6.52 -2.89 -2.46
C ASN A 39 -6.16 -1.60 -1.70
N MET A 40 -4.87 -1.46 -1.35
CA MET A 40 -4.33 -0.27 -0.71
C MET A 40 -2.95 0.04 -1.29
N ILE A 41 -2.72 1.30 -1.64
CA ILE A 41 -1.45 1.82 -2.13
C ILE A 41 -0.98 2.88 -1.15
N ILE A 42 0.27 2.78 -0.68
CA ILE A 42 0.87 3.76 0.24
C ILE A 42 2.15 4.25 -0.41
N ILE A 43 2.24 5.55 -0.67
CA ILE A 43 3.43 6.17 -1.24
C ILE A 43 4.25 6.82 -0.13
N LEU A 44 5.53 6.48 -0.08
CA LEU A 44 6.51 7.06 0.85
C LEU A 44 7.48 7.96 0.09
N GLU A 45 7.75 9.12 0.66
CA GLU A 45 8.67 10.12 0.11
C GLU A 45 9.74 10.47 1.15
N LYS A 46 10.99 10.56 0.71
CA LYS A 46 12.06 11.19 1.48
C LYS A 46 12.30 12.58 0.91
N LYS A 47 12.03 13.62 1.71
CA LYS A 47 12.32 15.00 1.28
C LYS A 47 13.83 15.21 1.27
N ASN A 48 14.34 15.65 0.12
CA ASN A 48 15.70 16.15 -0.05
C ASN A 48 15.77 17.62 0.38
#